data_AF-A0A537HE21-F1
#
_entry.id   AF-A0A537HE21-F1
#
_cell.length_a   1.000
_cell.length_b   1.000
_cell.length_c   1.000
_cell.angle_alpha   90.00
_cell.angle_beta   90.00
_cell.angle_gamma   90.00
#
_symmetry.space_group_name_H-M   'P 1'
#
loop_
_entity.id
_entity.type
_entity.pdbx_description
1 polymer ?
#
loop_
_entity_poly.entity_id
_entity_poly.type
_entity_poly.pdbx_seq_one_letter_code
_entity_poly.pdbx_strand_id
1 'polypeptide(L)' 'MTRTSISLPEDLKREMEAAEVNWSAYLRDAISERLKWETERNVAEAVLLNEKLRRKAPKGWDSARVVREWRDRR' A
#
# COMPACT_ATOMS: atom_id res chain seq x y z
N MET A 1 -0.97 -3.84 21.97
CA MET A 1 -1.49 -4.99 21.19
C MET A 1 -3.01 -4.92 21.20
N THR A 2 -3.64 -5.04 20.05
CA THR A 2 -5.11 -5.07 19.93
C THR A 2 -5.54 -6.49 19.58
N ARG A 3 -6.66 -6.96 20.16
CA ARG A 3 -7.22 -8.29 19.86
C ARG A 3 -8.40 -8.14 18.92
N THR A 4 -8.39 -8.92 17.85
CA THR A 4 -9.49 -9.03 16.90
C THR A 4 -9.97 -10.47 16.88
N SER A 5 -11.28 -10.68 16.87
CA SER A 5 -11.90 -11.99 16.68
C SER A 5 -12.46 -12.08 15.27
N ILE A 6 -12.25 -13.22 14.61
CA ILE A 6 -12.73 -13.48 13.25
C ILE A 6 -13.72 -14.63 13.32
N SER A 7 -14.89 -14.47 12.70
CA SER A 7 -15.87 -15.56 12.57
C SER A 7 -15.42 -16.51 11.47
N LEU A 8 -15.42 -17.81 11.76
CA LEU A 8 -15.00 -18.86 10.84
C LEU A 8 -16.09 -19.93 10.77
N PRO A 9 -16.25 -20.60 9.62
CA PRO A 9 -16.97 -21.87 9.55
C PRO A 9 -16.40 -22.88 10.56
N GLU A 10 -17.30 -23.67 11.16
CA GLU A 10 -16.97 -24.62 12.23
C GLU A 10 -16.01 -25.72 11.77
N ASP A 11 -16.21 -26.23 10.56
CA ASP A 11 -15.33 -27.20 9.89
C ASP A 11 -13.91 -26.65 9.72
N LEU A 12 -13.79 -25.42 9.21
CA LEU A 12 -12.49 -24.76 9.06
C LEU A 12 -11.78 -24.56 10.41
N LYS A 13 -12.52 -24.19 11.46
CA LYS A 13 -11.95 -24.01 12.79
C LYS A 13 -11.39 -25.32 13.35
N ARG A 14 -12.06 -26.45 13.09
CA ARG A 14 -11.59 -27.79 13.48
C ARG A 14 -10.32 -28.18 12.73
N GLU A 15 -10.26 -27.94 11.43
CA GLU A 15 -9.05 -28.19 10.63
C GLU A 15 -7.87 -27.35 11.14
N MET A 16 -8.12 -26.09 11.51
CA MET A 16 -7.10 -25.25 12.11
C MET A 16 -6.59 -25.82 13.45
N GLU A 17 -7.46 -26.32 14.31
CA GLU A 17 -7.07 -26.88 15.61
C GLU A 17 -6.31 -28.21 15.50
N ALA A 18 -6.59 -28.99 14.46
CA ALA A 18 -5.88 -30.24 14.18
C ALA A 18 -4.44 -30.01 13.69
N ALA A 19 -4.14 -28.81 13.17
CA ALA A 19 -2.80 -28.47 12.67
C ALA A 19 -1.92 -27.87 13.78
N GLU A 20 -0.68 -28.35 13.89
CA GLU A 20 0.34 -27.80 14.81
C GLU A 20 0.96 -26.51 14.26
N VAL A 21 0.13 -25.48 14.05
CA VAL A 21 0.53 -24.19 13.48
C VAL A 21 0.26 -23.06 14.46
N ASN A 22 1.21 -22.13 14.59
CA ASN A 22 0.96 -20.87 15.29
C ASN A 22 0.13 -19.92 14.40
N TRP A 23 -1.18 -20.14 14.39
CA TRP A 23 -2.12 -19.37 13.57
C TRP A 23 -2.07 -17.86 13.82
N SER A 24 -1.77 -17.43 15.06
CA SER A 24 -1.64 -16.01 15.38
C SER A 24 -0.39 -15.37 14.78
N ALA A 25 0.71 -16.12 14.65
CA ALA A 25 1.89 -15.66 13.92
C ALA A 25 1.60 -15.61 12.41
N TYR A 26 1.11 -16.72 11.87
CA TYR A 26 0.77 -16.85 10.45
C TYR A 26 -0.17 -15.74 9.96
N LEU A 27 -1.28 -15.50 10.68
CA LEU A 27 -2.25 -14.48 10.30
C LEU A 27 -1.66 -13.06 10.39
N ARG A 28 -0.78 -12.77 11.36
CA ARG A 28 -0.12 -11.46 11.46
C ARG A 28 0.79 -11.21 10.27
N ASP A 29 1.53 -12.22 9.84
CA ASP A 29 2.42 -12.12 8.69
C ASP A 29 1.62 -11.98 7.39
N ALA A 30 0.60 -12.83 7.19
CA ALA A 30 -0.28 -12.77 6.03
C ALA A 30 -1.00 -11.41 5.88
N ILE A 31 -1.52 -10.86 6.98
CA ILE A 31 -2.13 -9.52 6.97
C ILE A 31 -1.09 -8.46 6.63
N SER A 32 0.11 -8.54 7.22
CA SER A 32 1.19 -7.57 6.98
C SER A 32 1.67 -7.58 5.52
N GLU A 33 1.84 -8.76 4.94
CA GLU A 33 2.19 -8.92 3.53
C GLU A 33 1.10 -8.39 2.62
N ARG A 34 -0.18 -8.68 2.92
CA ARG A 34 -1.29 -8.15 2.13
C ARG A 34 -1.34 -6.62 2.14
N LEU A 35 -1.15 -6.00 3.31
CA LEU A 35 -1.13 -4.54 3.44
C LEU A 35 0.04 -3.90 2.69
N LYS A 36 1.23 -4.51 2.74
CA LYS A 36 2.39 -4.06 1.96
C LYS A 36 2.09 -4.11 0.47
N TRP A 37 1.54 -5.22 -0.01
CA TRP A 37 1.22 -5.39 -1.42
C TRP A 37 0.19 -4.36 -1.92
N GLU A 38 -0.87 -4.10 -1.15
CA GLU A 38 -1.85 -3.06 -1.49
C GLU A 38 -1.21 -1.65 -1.52
N THR A 39 -0.30 -1.37 -0.59
CA THR A 39 0.43 -0.11 -0.54
C THR A 39 1.36 0.05 -1.74
N GLU A 40 2.16 -0.97 -2.05
CA GLU A 40 3.07 -0.99 -3.20
C GLU A 40 2.31 -0.89 -4.52
N ARG A 41 1.18 -1.58 -4.64
CA ARG A 41 0.29 -1.50 -5.81
C ARG A 41 -0.24 -0.08 -6.02
N ASN A 42 -0.63 0.61 -4.96
CA ASN A 42 -1.07 2.01 -5.03
C ASN A 42 0.06 2.94 -5.51
N VAL A 43 1.30 2.73 -5.01
CA VAL A 43 2.47 3.48 -5.49
C VAL A 43 2.74 3.22 -6.97
N ALA A 44 2.71 1.96 -7.40
CA ALA A 44 2.91 1.59 -8.80
C ALA A 44 1.83 2.22 -9.71
N GLU A 45 0.56 2.19 -9.30
CA GLU A 45 -0.54 2.81 -10.03
C GLU A 45 -0.37 4.34 -10.12
N ALA A 46 0.02 5.00 -9.02
CA ALA A 46 0.29 6.43 -9.00
C ALA A 46 1.45 6.81 -9.94
N VAL A 47 2.52 6.02 -9.98
CA VAL A 47 3.64 6.23 -10.91
C VAL A 47 3.18 6.08 -12.35
N LEU A 48 2.45 5.01 -12.68
CA LEU A 48 1.93 4.78 -14.03
C LEU A 48 0.96 5.89 -14.48
N LEU A 49 0.12 6.39 -13.59
CA LEU A 49 -0.77 7.51 -13.87
C LEU A 49 0.02 8.79 -14.16
N ASN A 50 1.03 9.10 -13.34
CA ASN A 50 1.91 10.24 -13.57
C ASN A 50 2.64 10.16 -14.92
N GLU A 51 3.14 8.97 -15.29
CA GLU A 51 3.80 8.77 -16.59
C GLU A 51 2.82 8.91 -17.76
N LYS A 52 1.59 8.38 -17.65
CA LYS A 52 0.53 8.60 -18.66
C LYS A 52 0.17 10.08 -18.82
N LEU A 53 0.16 10.82 -17.74
CA LEU A 53 -0.13 12.26 -17.73
C LEU A 53 1.10 13.12 -18.05
N ARG A 54 2.28 12.51 -18.25
CA ARG A 54 3.53 13.24 -18.48
C ARG A 54 3.47 13.94 -19.84
N ARG A 55 3.48 15.27 -19.81
CA ARG A 55 3.51 16.13 -20.99
C ARG A 55 4.89 16.73 -21.16
N LYS A 56 5.37 16.86 -22.40
CA LYS A 56 6.60 17.64 -22.67
C LYS A 56 6.36 19.07 -22.24
N ALA A 57 7.24 19.56 -21.36
CA ALA A 57 7.22 20.96 -20.99
C ALA A 57 7.50 21.84 -22.23
N PRO A 58 6.87 23.02 -22.33
CA PRO A 58 7.17 23.98 -23.39
C PRO A 58 8.67 24.32 -23.43
N LYS A 59 9.17 24.69 -24.61
CA LYS A 59 10.57 25.07 -24.79
C LYS A 59 10.91 26.27 -23.88
N GLY A 60 11.95 26.15 -23.06
CA GLY A 60 12.34 27.18 -22.10
C GLY A 60 11.61 27.14 -20.75
N TRP A 61 10.79 26.10 -20.49
CA TRP A 61 10.17 25.90 -19.19
C TRP A 61 11.22 25.52 -18.12
N ASP A 62 11.34 26.34 -17.09
CA ASP A 62 12.15 26.09 -15.91
C ASP A 62 11.24 25.83 -14.70
N SER A 63 11.05 24.56 -14.38
CA SER A 63 10.25 24.13 -13.24
C SER A 63 10.85 24.59 -11.90
N ALA A 64 12.17 24.68 -11.80
CA ALA A 64 12.85 25.07 -10.56
C ALA A 64 12.62 26.55 -10.24
N ARG A 65 12.57 27.41 -11.27
CA ARG A 65 12.21 28.83 -11.11
C ARG A 65 10.76 28.99 -10.62
N VAL A 66 9.80 28.30 -11.24
CA VAL A 66 8.38 28.39 -10.87
C VAL A 66 8.14 27.91 -9.43
N VAL A 67 8.77 26.79 -9.03
CA VAL A 67 8.66 26.28 -7.66
C VAL A 67 9.27 27.25 -6.63
N ARG A 68 10.38 27.93 -6.97
CA ARG A 68 10.96 28.99 -6.12
C ARG A 68 9.98 30.15 -5.96
N GLU A 69 9.43 30.68 -7.05
CA GLU A 69 8.45 31.78 -6.99
C GLU A 69 7.22 31.44 -6.12
N TRP A 70 6.73 30.20 -6.15
CA TRP A 70 5.62 29.78 -5.29
C TRP A 70 6.00 29.69 -3.81
N ARG A 71 7.21 29.22 -3.51
CA ARG A 71 7.73 29.17 -2.14
C ARG A 71 7.94 30.55 -1.56
N ASP A 72 8.45 31.47 -2.37
CA ASP A 72 8.74 32.84 -1.95
C ASP A 72 7.46 33.70 -1.76
N ARG A 73 6.32 33.25 -2.33
CA ARG A 73 5.00 33.89 -2.17
C ARG A 73 4.20 33.41 -0.96
N ARG A 74 4.72 32.45 -0.20
CA ARG A 74 4.03 31.84 0.96
C ARG A 74 4.50 32.48 2.25
#